data_AF-A0A7W2IDN8-F1
#
_entry.id   AF-A0A7W2IDN8-F1
#
_cell.length_a   1.000
_cell.length_b   1.000
_cell.length_c   1.000
_cell.angle_alpha   90.00
_cell.angle_beta   90.00
_cell.angle_gamma   90.00
#
_symmetry.space_group_name_H-M   'P 1'
#
loop_
_entity.id
_entity.type
_entity.pdbx_description
1 polymer ?
#
loop_
_entity_poly.entity_id
_entity_poly.type
_entity_poly.pdbx_seq_one_letter_code
_entity_poly.pdbx_strand_id
1 'polypeptide(L)'
;MEVLPVRAIDVHAHFFNASDIDAAGYLAHSVGHSTPELQGFIIAMEPVVRAVTEIASSAKDEYELLRDANTRTDGRGTKSLEDRAMEQRQRIEKRLREEIVSRGVDIEYDKAQVSLERKWGARFIPRRFNSTTVHKILDEMHSPGARGRMDQLRGVSGSTPDGIIRFVACMLQDRWMNLDLYRRTWEPMGIAAAFGAMVNFDYRYCASRSTPHDQMLLMALISKMSGGYMLPLIAYNPMTDLNESGASLALVQEAVNHHGFIGVKIYPPMGFKPYGNGVELDRLLLKMFKWCAEQRVPVMAHANRSMGYDNEADNASSPTGWQTLADAMAPSLPMRVNLGHLGGDGSEGDPTSWTRDFAQLMSQPKGTNTYGDLGYWTGLRACIDATCEPLERIKDALNVFPDFGRHVMYGSDWFMMIKEDGWQDYPTELARALAFSNLDRQAVFRTNAIECFGLNDKTRLNNLIEHLGKPPSWLT
;
A
#
# COMPACT_ATOMS: atom_id res chain seq x y z
N MET A 1 1.41 6.31 -25.45
CA MET A 1 1.56 6.26 -24.00
C MET A 1 0.91 7.50 -23.47
N GLU A 2 -0.13 7.35 -22.63
CA GLU A 2 -0.63 8.50 -21.90
C GLU A 2 0.42 8.96 -20.89
N VAL A 3 0.62 10.27 -20.80
CA VAL A 3 1.62 10.87 -19.92
C VAL A 3 0.91 11.24 -18.63
N LEU A 4 1.49 10.84 -17.49
CA LEU A 4 0.97 11.25 -16.18
C LEU A 4 1.04 12.79 -16.05
N PRO A 5 0.15 13.38 -15.24
CA PRO A 5 0.32 14.74 -14.76
C PRO A 5 1.75 15.01 -14.24
N VAL A 6 2.27 16.20 -14.51
CA VAL A 6 3.61 16.60 -14.08
C VAL A 6 3.70 16.52 -12.56
N ARG A 7 4.70 15.77 -12.07
CA ARG A 7 4.95 15.55 -10.63
C ARG A 7 3.76 14.94 -9.91
N ALA A 8 3.26 13.83 -10.45
CA ALA A 8 2.23 13.04 -9.81
C ALA A 8 2.71 12.51 -8.44
N ILE A 9 1.79 12.38 -7.49
CA ILE A 9 2.03 11.91 -6.13
C ILE A 9 1.21 10.65 -5.92
N ASP A 10 1.88 9.57 -5.53
CA ASP A 10 1.24 8.36 -5.05
C ASP A 10 1.02 8.45 -3.54
N VAL A 11 -0.23 8.64 -3.11
CA VAL A 11 -0.53 8.81 -1.68
C VAL A 11 -0.62 7.49 -0.92
N HIS A 12 -0.48 6.35 -1.61
CA HIS A 12 -0.71 5.04 -1.04
C HIS A 12 0.28 4.02 -1.59
N ALA A 13 1.41 3.85 -0.92
CA ALA A 13 2.33 2.76 -1.16
C ALA A 13 2.76 2.14 0.16
N HIS A 14 3.17 0.86 0.11
CA HIS A 14 3.69 0.14 1.27
C HIS A 14 5.13 -0.30 0.99
N PHE A 15 6.00 -0.18 2.00
CA PHE A 15 7.41 -0.56 1.93
C PHE A 15 7.82 -1.32 3.21
N PHE A 16 7.04 -2.33 3.59
CA PHE A 16 7.36 -3.21 4.72
C PHE A 16 8.00 -4.52 4.21
N ASN A 17 8.51 -5.34 5.12
CA ASN A 17 8.98 -6.68 4.78
C ASN A 17 8.55 -7.72 5.84
N ALA A 18 8.98 -8.98 5.67
CA ALA A 18 8.59 -10.11 6.52
C ALA A 18 9.12 -10.03 7.96
N SER A 19 9.96 -9.05 8.30
CA SER A 19 10.33 -8.80 9.69
C SER A 19 9.38 -7.81 10.39
N ASP A 20 8.47 -7.14 9.67
CA ASP A 20 7.49 -6.19 10.25
C ASP A 20 6.19 -6.85 10.69
N ILE A 21 5.86 -7.99 10.09
CA ILE A 21 4.58 -8.68 10.25
C ILE A 21 4.80 -10.20 10.25
N ASP A 22 3.81 -10.97 10.73
CA ASP A 22 3.74 -12.40 10.41
C ASP A 22 3.39 -12.58 8.93
N ALA A 23 4.40 -12.56 8.06
CA ALA A 23 4.21 -12.66 6.61
C ALA A 23 3.52 -13.97 6.18
N ALA A 24 3.79 -15.07 6.88
CA ALA A 24 3.17 -16.36 6.59
C ALA A 24 1.68 -16.33 6.97
N GLY A 25 1.36 -15.86 8.18
CA GLY A 25 -0.03 -15.69 8.62
C GLY A 25 -0.81 -14.71 7.74
N TYR A 26 -0.23 -13.54 7.45
CA TYR A 26 -0.86 -12.55 6.57
C TYR A 26 -1.13 -13.09 5.16
N LEU A 27 -0.17 -13.84 4.59
CA LEU A 27 -0.34 -14.47 3.27
C LEU A 27 -1.47 -15.52 3.30
N ALA A 28 -1.44 -16.45 4.25
CA ALA A 28 -2.41 -17.55 4.31
C ALA A 28 -3.84 -17.06 4.61
N HIS A 29 -3.97 -16.04 5.46
CA HIS A 29 -5.25 -15.57 5.94
C HIS A 29 -5.76 -14.39 5.12
N SER A 30 -5.22 -13.18 5.30
CA SER A 30 -5.75 -11.99 4.62
C SER A 30 -5.63 -12.05 3.09
N VAL A 31 -4.46 -12.41 2.56
CA VAL A 31 -4.25 -12.50 1.11
C VAL A 31 -4.99 -13.70 0.53
N GLY A 32 -4.91 -14.87 1.18
CA GLY A 32 -5.62 -16.08 0.76
C GLY A 32 -7.15 -15.92 0.76
N HIS A 33 -7.70 -15.25 1.77
CA HIS A 33 -9.12 -14.90 1.86
C HIS A 33 -9.56 -13.97 0.72
N SER A 34 -8.70 -12.99 0.39
CA SER A 34 -8.98 -12.00 -0.67
C SER A 34 -8.61 -12.47 -2.08
N THR A 35 -8.12 -13.71 -2.26
CA THR A 35 -7.73 -14.26 -3.57
C THR A 35 -8.17 -15.72 -3.70
N PRO A 36 -9.48 -15.98 -3.73
CA PRO A 36 -10.04 -17.34 -3.68
C PRO A 36 -9.57 -18.22 -4.85
N GLU A 37 -9.29 -17.65 -6.03
CA GLU A 37 -8.80 -18.41 -7.19
C GLU A 37 -7.41 -19.01 -7.00
N LEU A 38 -6.60 -18.43 -6.10
CA LEU A 38 -5.25 -18.89 -5.80
C LEU A 38 -5.13 -19.47 -4.39
N GLN A 39 -6.24 -19.60 -3.66
CA GLN A 39 -6.22 -19.98 -2.24
C GLN A 39 -5.44 -21.27 -1.98
N GLY A 40 -5.62 -22.31 -2.81
CA GLY A 40 -4.87 -23.57 -2.69
C GLY A 40 -3.35 -23.38 -2.79
N PHE A 41 -2.91 -22.58 -3.76
CA PHE A 41 -1.48 -22.27 -3.93
C PHE A 41 -0.95 -21.38 -2.80
N ILE A 42 -1.73 -20.37 -2.37
CA ILE A 42 -1.38 -19.46 -1.28
C ILE A 42 -1.22 -20.22 0.05
N ILE A 43 -2.14 -21.13 0.37
CA ILE A 43 -2.04 -21.99 1.56
C ILE A 43 -0.79 -22.88 1.47
N ALA A 44 -0.50 -23.46 0.30
CA ALA A 44 0.71 -24.25 0.10
C ALA A 44 2.01 -23.44 0.25
N MET A 45 1.97 -22.14 -0.06
CA MET A 45 3.08 -21.22 0.11
C MET A 45 3.33 -20.80 1.57
N GLU A 46 2.35 -20.91 2.47
CA GLU A 46 2.53 -20.54 3.89
C GLU A 46 3.77 -21.17 4.54
N PRO A 47 3.97 -22.51 4.52
CA PRO A 47 5.15 -23.14 5.10
C PRO A 47 6.45 -22.77 4.37
N VAL A 48 6.39 -22.44 3.07
CA VAL A 48 7.55 -21.90 2.34
C VAL A 48 7.94 -20.55 2.91
N VAL A 49 6.99 -19.62 3.03
CA VAL A 49 7.23 -18.27 3.57
C VAL A 49 7.80 -18.36 4.97
N ARG A 50 7.19 -19.18 5.84
CA ARG A 50 7.64 -19.39 7.21
C ARG A 50 9.11 -19.85 7.29
N ALA A 51 9.58 -20.64 6.33
CA ALA A 51 10.95 -21.15 6.29
C ALA A 51 11.99 -20.13 5.78
N VAL A 52 11.54 -19.03 5.16
CA VAL A 52 12.42 -18.04 4.52
C VAL A 52 12.30 -16.63 5.11
N THR A 53 11.39 -16.37 6.05
CA THR A 53 11.20 -15.03 6.65
C THR A 53 12.48 -14.45 7.27
N GLU A 54 13.39 -15.29 7.77
CA GLU A 54 14.69 -14.89 8.31
C GLU A 54 15.63 -14.24 7.28
N ILE A 55 15.34 -14.39 5.97
CA ILE A 55 16.09 -13.70 4.92
C ILE A 55 15.85 -12.19 4.97
N ALA A 56 14.65 -11.75 5.36
CA ALA A 56 14.33 -10.34 5.52
C ALA A 56 15.14 -9.73 6.67
N SER A 57 15.84 -8.62 6.42
CA SER A 57 16.56 -7.91 7.49
C SER A 57 15.57 -7.28 8.48
N SER A 58 15.89 -7.34 9.77
CA SER A 58 15.15 -6.57 10.78
C SER A 58 15.27 -5.07 10.50
N ALA A 59 14.30 -4.27 10.96
CA ALA A 59 14.36 -2.83 10.76
C ALA A 59 15.63 -2.21 11.39
N LYS A 60 16.08 -2.76 12.53
CA LYS A 60 17.31 -2.35 13.20
C LYS A 60 18.56 -2.63 12.36
N ASP A 61 18.71 -3.85 11.83
CA ASP A 61 19.88 -4.22 11.02
C ASP A 61 19.95 -3.38 9.74
N GLU A 62 18.80 -3.16 9.10
CA GLU A 62 18.70 -2.31 7.91
C GLU A 62 19.02 -0.84 8.24
N TYR A 63 18.55 -0.31 9.38
CA TYR A 63 18.87 1.03 9.84
C TYR A 63 20.38 1.22 10.05
N GLU A 64 21.04 0.27 10.73
CA GLU A 64 22.48 0.31 10.97
C GLU A 64 23.27 0.31 9.64
N LEU A 65 22.89 -0.58 8.72
CA LEU A 65 23.48 -0.64 7.37
C LEU A 65 23.34 0.70 6.62
N LEU A 66 22.13 1.25 6.55
CA LEU A 66 21.84 2.47 5.80
C LEU A 66 22.49 3.70 6.44
N ARG A 67 22.48 3.80 7.77
CA ARG A 67 23.11 4.89 8.50
C ARG A 67 24.61 4.90 8.22
N ASP A 68 25.25 3.74 8.30
CA ASP A 68 26.69 3.62 8.02
C ASP A 68 27.00 3.94 6.56
N ALA A 69 26.18 3.49 5.60
CA ALA A 69 26.33 3.85 4.19
C ALA A 69 26.16 5.36 3.95
N ASN A 70 25.20 6.01 4.61
CA ASN A 70 24.90 7.44 4.48
C ASN A 70 26.01 8.36 5.04
N THR A 71 26.83 7.87 5.99
CA THR A 71 27.97 8.64 6.53
C THR A 71 29.20 8.65 5.61
N ARG A 72 29.27 7.75 4.61
CA ARG A 72 30.43 7.62 3.71
C ARG A 72 30.28 8.54 2.49
N THR A 73 31.20 9.49 2.34
CA THR A 73 31.16 10.50 1.26
C THR A 73 31.99 10.12 0.02
N ASP A 74 32.68 8.99 0.05
CA ASP A 74 33.64 8.55 -0.98
C ASP A 74 33.05 7.58 -2.02
N GLY A 75 31.73 7.44 -2.07
CA GLY A 75 31.03 6.53 -2.99
C GLY A 75 31.11 5.05 -2.62
N ARG A 76 31.92 4.64 -1.63
CA ARG A 76 31.97 3.24 -1.16
C ARG A 76 30.67 2.79 -0.51
N GLY A 77 29.89 3.73 0.04
CA GLY A 77 28.54 3.47 0.58
C GLY A 77 27.59 2.92 -0.48
N THR A 78 27.47 3.61 -1.63
CA THR A 78 26.61 3.20 -2.74
C THR A 78 26.97 1.81 -3.27
N LYS A 79 28.25 1.57 -3.54
CA LYS A 79 28.72 0.26 -4.01
C LYS A 79 28.39 -0.86 -3.00
N SER A 80 28.59 -0.61 -1.71
CA SER A 80 28.25 -1.59 -0.66
C SER A 80 26.76 -1.95 -0.64
N LEU A 81 25.87 -0.99 -0.94
CA LEU A 81 24.43 -1.25 -1.03
C LEU A 81 24.08 -2.04 -2.30
N GLU A 82 24.72 -1.74 -3.44
CA GLU A 82 24.54 -2.50 -4.68
C GLU A 82 24.98 -3.96 -4.53
N ASP A 83 26.17 -4.19 -3.94
CA ASP A 83 26.68 -5.53 -3.65
C ASP A 83 25.71 -6.29 -2.71
N ARG A 84 25.24 -5.62 -1.64
CA ARG A 84 24.23 -6.19 -0.72
C ARG A 84 22.93 -6.55 -1.43
N ALA A 85 22.39 -5.67 -2.29
CA ALA A 85 21.17 -5.95 -3.02
C ALA A 85 21.32 -7.16 -3.95
N MET A 86 22.46 -7.29 -4.63
CA MET A 86 22.74 -8.43 -5.48
C MET A 86 22.81 -9.74 -4.68
N GLU A 87 23.56 -9.75 -3.57
CA GLU A 87 23.65 -10.92 -2.69
C GLU A 87 22.29 -11.33 -2.11
N GLN A 88 21.49 -10.36 -1.68
CA GLN A 88 20.17 -10.61 -1.13
C GLN A 88 19.21 -11.18 -2.18
N ARG A 89 19.20 -10.65 -3.41
CA ARG A 89 18.39 -11.19 -4.52
C ARG A 89 18.77 -12.64 -4.83
N GLN A 90 20.07 -12.95 -4.91
CA GLN A 90 20.55 -14.32 -5.14
C GLN A 90 20.14 -15.27 -4.01
N ARG A 91 20.23 -14.81 -2.75
CA ARG A 91 19.80 -15.58 -1.58
C ARG A 91 18.30 -15.86 -1.58
N ILE A 92 17.48 -14.85 -1.90
CA ILE A 92 16.03 -14.98 -2.02
C ILE A 92 15.68 -15.99 -3.10
N GLU A 93 16.22 -15.83 -4.31
CA GLU A 93 15.96 -16.72 -5.44
C GLU A 93 16.27 -18.17 -5.10
N LYS A 94 17.49 -18.41 -4.57
CA LYS A 94 17.95 -19.75 -4.22
C LYS A 94 17.04 -20.40 -3.18
N ARG A 95 16.80 -19.70 -2.06
CA ARG A 95 16.04 -20.27 -0.93
C ARG A 95 14.56 -20.47 -1.27
N LEU A 96 13.92 -19.54 -1.98
CA LEU A 96 12.54 -19.71 -2.42
C LEU A 96 12.39 -20.93 -3.32
N ARG A 97 13.28 -21.10 -4.30
CA ARG A 97 13.27 -22.27 -5.18
C ARG A 97 13.43 -23.58 -4.39
N GLU A 98 14.40 -23.64 -3.48
CA GLU A 98 14.67 -24.82 -2.65
C GLU A 98 13.46 -25.20 -1.79
N GLU A 99 12.81 -24.23 -1.15
CA GLU A 99 11.65 -24.48 -0.28
C GLU A 99 10.38 -24.83 -1.09
N ILE A 100 10.15 -24.19 -2.24
CA ILE A 100 9.01 -24.52 -3.12
C ILE A 100 9.09 -25.98 -3.58
N VAL A 101 10.26 -26.40 -4.07
CA VAL A 101 10.46 -27.76 -4.59
C VAL A 101 10.46 -28.79 -3.47
N SER A 102 11.18 -28.54 -2.36
CA SER A 102 11.27 -29.52 -1.28
C SER A 102 9.94 -29.80 -0.58
N ARG A 103 8.98 -28.87 -0.69
CA ARG A 103 7.64 -28.98 -0.10
C ARG A 103 6.56 -29.38 -1.11
N GLY A 104 6.91 -29.61 -2.38
CA GLY A 104 5.96 -29.98 -3.43
C GLY A 104 5.00 -28.86 -3.86
N VAL A 105 5.35 -27.60 -3.58
CA VAL A 105 4.52 -26.43 -3.88
C VAL A 105 4.54 -26.08 -5.36
N ASP A 106 5.54 -26.56 -6.10
CA ASP A 106 5.61 -26.54 -7.56
C ASP A 106 4.41 -27.24 -8.23
N ILE A 107 3.86 -28.28 -7.60
CA ILE A 107 2.65 -28.98 -8.07
C ILE A 107 1.42 -28.06 -7.93
N GLU A 108 1.28 -27.38 -6.79
CA GLU A 108 0.17 -26.44 -6.56
C GLU A 108 0.27 -25.20 -7.44
N TYR A 109 1.49 -24.72 -7.70
CA TYR A 109 1.76 -23.68 -8.70
C TYR A 109 1.21 -24.09 -10.07
N ASP A 110 1.54 -25.30 -10.54
CA ASP A 110 1.10 -25.81 -11.84
C ASP A 110 -0.42 -25.99 -11.93
N LYS A 111 -1.05 -26.43 -10.83
CA LYS A 111 -2.52 -26.52 -10.74
C LYS A 111 -3.18 -25.14 -10.84
N ALA A 112 -2.64 -24.15 -10.15
CA ALA A 112 -3.14 -22.78 -10.18
C ALA A 112 -3.00 -22.17 -11.60
N GLN A 113 -1.88 -22.40 -12.28
CA GLN A 113 -1.66 -22.00 -13.68
C GLN A 113 -2.73 -22.57 -14.62
N VAL A 114 -3.05 -23.86 -14.50
CA VAL A 114 -4.12 -24.51 -15.29
C VAL A 114 -5.50 -23.95 -14.95
N SER A 115 -5.76 -23.64 -13.68
CA SER A 115 -7.02 -23.02 -13.26
C SER A 115 -7.23 -21.66 -13.92
N LEU A 116 -6.19 -20.81 -13.91
CA LEU A 116 -6.23 -19.51 -14.55
C LEU A 116 -6.33 -19.59 -16.08
N GLU A 117 -5.64 -20.55 -16.71
CA GLU A 117 -5.79 -20.83 -18.14
C GLU A 117 -7.25 -21.16 -18.51
N ARG A 118 -7.95 -21.95 -17.68
CA ARG A 118 -9.38 -22.22 -17.88
C ARG A 118 -10.26 -20.98 -17.73
N LYS A 119 -9.94 -20.11 -16.77
CA LYS A 119 -10.69 -18.87 -16.49
C LYS A 119 -10.50 -17.83 -17.61
N TRP A 120 -9.26 -17.60 -18.04
CA TRP A 120 -8.90 -16.50 -18.94
C TRP A 120 -8.68 -16.92 -20.39
N GLY A 121 -8.61 -18.23 -20.67
CA GLY A 121 -8.44 -18.77 -22.01
C GLY A 121 -7.21 -18.21 -22.72
N ALA A 122 -7.35 -17.88 -24.00
CA ALA A 122 -6.26 -17.40 -24.85
C ALA A 122 -5.61 -16.07 -24.39
N ARG A 123 -6.20 -15.36 -23.42
CA ARG A 123 -5.62 -14.15 -22.84
C ARG A 123 -4.51 -14.45 -21.83
N PHE A 124 -4.41 -15.68 -21.34
CA PHE A 124 -3.42 -16.11 -20.37
C PHE A 124 -2.48 -17.15 -20.96
N ILE A 125 -1.17 -16.99 -20.74
CA ILE A 125 -0.17 -17.99 -21.11
C ILE A 125 0.29 -18.67 -19.82
N PRO A 126 -0.09 -19.95 -19.58
CA PRO A 126 0.35 -20.65 -18.38
C PRO A 126 1.84 -20.93 -18.44
N ARG A 127 2.50 -20.82 -17.28
CA ARG A 127 3.88 -21.26 -17.09
C ARG A 127 3.89 -22.61 -16.37
N ARG A 128 4.79 -23.51 -16.76
CA ARG A 128 5.09 -24.74 -16.00
C ARG A 128 6.28 -24.53 -15.08
N PHE A 129 6.18 -25.00 -13.85
CA PHE A 129 7.27 -24.90 -12.90
C PHE A 129 8.47 -25.74 -13.35
N ASN A 130 9.66 -25.15 -13.29
CA ASN A 130 10.94 -25.82 -13.55
C ASN A 130 12.06 -25.09 -12.80
N SER A 131 13.31 -25.58 -12.95
CA SER A 131 14.47 -25.06 -12.23
C SER A 131 14.76 -23.57 -12.45
N THR A 132 14.27 -22.98 -13.55
CA THR A 132 14.46 -21.56 -13.89
C THR A 132 13.27 -20.67 -13.54
N THR A 133 12.17 -21.23 -13.05
CA THR A 133 10.91 -20.48 -12.88
C THR A 133 11.07 -19.32 -11.91
N VAL A 134 11.60 -19.55 -10.69
CA VAL A 134 11.81 -18.49 -9.70
C VAL A 134 12.76 -17.42 -10.22
N HIS A 135 13.87 -17.81 -10.84
CA HIS A 135 14.83 -16.88 -11.44
C HIS A 135 14.16 -15.93 -12.44
N LYS A 136 13.41 -16.48 -13.41
CA LYS A 136 12.71 -15.68 -14.42
C LYS A 136 11.71 -14.71 -13.81
N ILE A 137 10.93 -15.16 -12.82
CA ILE A 137 9.95 -14.31 -12.13
C ILE A 137 10.63 -13.12 -11.45
N LEU A 138 11.76 -13.33 -10.77
CA LEU A 138 12.49 -12.27 -10.08
C LEU A 138 13.27 -11.36 -11.05
N ASP A 139 13.78 -11.92 -12.15
CA ASP A 139 14.41 -11.13 -13.22
C ASP A 139 13.41 -10.20 -13.92
N GLU A 140 12.21 -10.71 -14.24
CA GLU A 140 11.08 -9.93 -14.78
C GLU A 140 10.62 -8.84 -13.79
N MET A 141 10.62 -9.12 -12.49
CA MET A 141 10.30 -8.15 -11.44
C MET A 141 11.31 -6.98 -11.42
N HIS A 142 12.60 -7.24 -11.67
CA HIS A 142 13.66 -6.24 -11.60
C HIS A 142 14.03 -5.59 -12.93
N SER A 143 13.32 -5.92 -14.01
CA SER A 143 13.58 -5.41 -15.37
C SER A 143 12.43 -4.53 -15.88
N PRO A 144 12.39 -3.22 -15.52
CA PRO A 144 11.39 -2.29 -16.04
C PRO A 144 11.41 -2.27 -17.58
N GLY A 145 10.26 -2.53 -18.21
CA GLY A 145 10.11 -2.44 -19.67
C GLY A 145 10.33 -3.73 -20.47
N ALA A 146 10.54 -4.89 -19.83
CA ALA A 146 10.72 -6.17 -20.53
C ALA A 146 9.43 -6.74 -21.17
N ARG A 147 8.26 -6.09 -21.02
CA ARG A 147 7.01 -6.55 -21.65
C ARG A 147 7.00 -6.28 -23.15
N GLY A 148 6.70 -7.33 -23.90
CA GLY A 148 6.36 -7.20 -25.32
C GLY A 148 5.04 -6.47 -25.50
N ARG A 149 4.92 -5.71 -26.59
CA ARG A 149 3.72 -4.95 -27.01
C ARG A 149 2.42 -5.79 -27.08
N MET A 150 2.53 -7.11 -27.14
CA MET A 150 1.40 -8.06 -27.13
C MET A 150 0.85 -8.39 -25.74
N ASP A 151 1.65 -8.29 -24.67
CA ASP A 151 1.19 -8.57 -23.30
C ASP A 151 0.33 -7.41 -22.76
N GLN A 152 0.62 -6.18 -23.19
CA GLN A 152 -0.16 -4.97 -22.88
C GLN A 152 -1.59 -4.99 -23.47
N LEU A 153 -1.86 -5.81 -24.49
CA LEU A 153 -3.15 -5.86 -25.19
C LEU A 153 -4.10 -6.95 -24.66
N ARG A 154 -3.68 -7.75 -23.67
CA ARG A 154 -4.44 -8.94 -23.25
C ARG A 154 -5.50 -8.69 -22.18
N GLY A 155 -5.49 -7.53 -21.54
CA GLY A 155 -6.57 -7.10 -20.63
C GLY A 155 -6.84 -8.09 -19.49
N VAL A 156 -5.83 -8.84 -19.04
CA VAL A 156 -5.94 -9.69 -17.86
C VAL A 156 -5.55 -8.84 -16.67
N SER A 157 -6.52 -8.62 -15.78
CA SER A 157 -6.30 -8.03 -14.47
C SER A 157 -6.56 -9.11 -13.43
N GLY A 158 -5.62 -9.33 -12.52
CA GLY A 158 -5.71 -10.38 -11.51
C GLY A 158 -4.35 -10.88 -11.03
N SER A 159 -4.32 -11.30 -9.77
CA SER A 159 -3.18 -11.98 -9.16
C SER A 159 -2.89 -13.31 -9.87
N THR A 160 -1.61 -13.66 -9.97
CA THR A 160 -1.13 -14.91 -10.60
C THR A 160 -0.19 -15.67 -9.67
N PRO A 161 0.08 -16.97 -9.90
CA PRO A 161 1.11 -17.69 -9.15
C PRO A 161 2.49 -17.01 -9.22
N ASP A 162 2.85 -16.46 -10.39
CA ASP A 162 4.07 -15.67 -10.57
C ASP A 162 4.03 -14.41 -9.70
N GLY A 163 2.87 -13.75 -9.63
CA GLY A 163 2.60 -12.61 -8.76
C GLY A 163 2.75 -12.90 -7.27
N ILE A 164 2.23 -14.04 -6.79
CA ILE A 164 2.42 -14.45 -5.40
C ILE A 164 3.91 -14.67 -5.11
N ILE A 165 4.67 -15.30 -6.02
CA ILE A 165 6.12 -15.47 -5.85
C ILE A 165 6.83 -14.11 -5.80
N ARG A 166 6.48 -13.14 -6.67
CA ARG A 166 7.02 -11.76 -6.61
C ARG A 166 6.71 -11.08 -5.28
N PHE A 167 5.49 -11.21 -4.81
CA PHE A 167 5.02 -10.61 -3.56
C PHE A 167 5.75 -11.17 -2.34
N VAL A 168 5.93 -12.50 -2.29
CA VAL A 168 6.78 -13.13 -1.27
C VAL A 168 8.22 -12.61 -1.39
N ALA A 169 8.77 -12.51 -2.60
CA ALA A 169 10.12 -11.98 -2.77
C ALA A 169 10.26 -10.52 -2.31
N CYS A 170 9.27 -9.65 -2.56
CA CYS A 170 9.21 -8.30 -1.99
C CYS A 170 9.25 -8.29 -0.47
N MET A 171 8.51 -9.21 0.18
CA MET A 171 8.56 -9.36 1.63
C MET A 171 9.91 -9.84 2.15
N LEU A 172 10.79 -10.39 1.31
CA LEU A 172 12.13 -10.84 1.72
C LEU A 172 13.22 -9.82 1.39
N GLN A 173 12.88 -8.76 0.66
CA GLN A 173 13.78 -7.64 0.36
C GLN A 173 13.85 -6.64 1.52
N ASP A 174 14.97 -5.93 1.59
CA ASP A 174 15.08 -4.77 2.46
C ASP A 174 14.15 -3.66 1.93
N ARG A 175 13.65 -2.81 2.83
CA ARG A 175 12.62 -1.82 2.49
C ARG A 175 13.14 -0.76 1.54
N TRP A 176 14.43 -0.39 1.67
CA TRP A 176 15.09 0.49 0.72
C TRP A 176 15.19 -0.12 -0.69
N MET A 177 15.32 -1.45 -0.82
CA MET A 177 15.34 -2.13 -2.12
C MET A 177 13.96 -2.10 -2.78
N ASN A 178 12.90 -2.26 -1.98
CA ASN A 178 11.52 -2.14 -2.44
C ASN A 178 11.24 -0.71 -2.95
N LEU A 179 11.72 0.33 -2.24
CA LEU A 179 11.65 1.71 -2.72
C LEU A 179 12.46 1.94 -4.00
N ASP A 180 13.66 1.37 -4.11
CA ASP A 180 14.47 1.45 -5.34
C ASP A 180 13.75 0.81 -6.54
N LEU A 181 13.15 -0.38 -6.35
CA LEU A 181 12.34 -1.03 -7.37
C LEU A 181 11.14 -0.18 -7.80
N TYR A 182 10.39 0.35 -6.83
CA TYR A 182 9.29 1.27 -7.07
C TYR A 182 9.73 2.46 -7.93
N ARG A 183 10.80 3.14 -7.50
CA ARG A 183 11.34 4.34 -8.17
C ARG A 183 11.78 4.06 -9.58
N ARG A 184 12.61 3.04 -9.80
CA ARG A 184 13.08 2.66 -11.14
C ARG A 184 11.94 2.35 -12.10
N THR A 185 10.82 1.85 -11.58
CA THR A 185 9.66 1.52 -12.40
C THR A 185 8.81 2.75 -12.71
N TRP A 186 8.51 3.60 -11.72
CA TRP A 186 7.45 4.63 -11.87
C TRP A 186 7.93 6.08 -11.84
N GLU A 187 9.14 6.37 -11.34
CA GLU A 187 9.71 7.72 -11.44
C GLU A 187 9.86 8.17 -12.90
N PRO A 188 10.33 7.32 -13.85
CA PRO A 188 10.35 7.68 -15.27
C PRO A 188 8.97 7.94 -15.89
N MET A 189 7.89 7.45 -15.28
CA MET A 189 6.52 7.68 -15.73
C MET A 189 5.95 9.01 -15.26
N GLY A 190 6.61 9.69 -14.31
CA GLY A 190 6.21 10.99 -13.77
C GLY A 190 5.74 10.98 -12.32
N ILE A 191 5.77 9.83 -11.63
CA ILE A 191 5.56 9.78 -10.17
C ILE A 191 6.77 10.43 -9.50
N ALA A 192 6.54 11.56 -8.83
CA ALA A 192 7.60 12.36 -8.21
C ALA A 192 7.68 12.17 -6.69
N ALA A 193 6.65 11.57 -6.08
CA ALA A 193 6.62 11.25 -4.66
C ALA A 193 5.73 10.03 -4.38
N ALA A 194 6.05 9.30 -3.32
CA ALA A 194 5.24 8.20 -2.79
C ALA A 194 5.08 8.32 -1.28
N PHE A 195 3.87 8.08 -0.76
CA PHE A 195 3.63 8.08 0.68
C PHE A 195 3.68 6.65 1.21
N GLY A 196 4.70 6.36 2.01
CA GLY A 196 4.97 5.04 2.59
C GLY A 196 4.09 4.79 3.81
N ALA A 197 2.94 4.15 3.59
CA ALA A 197 2.04 3.73 4.65
C ALA A 197 2.66 2.55 5.44
N MET A 198 2.96 2.75 6.72
CA MET A 198 3.35 1.65 7.59
C MET A 198 2.13 0.82 7.98
N VAL A 199 2.36 -0.44 8.35
CA VAL A 199 1.35 -1.32 8.92
C VAL A 199 1.79 -1.77 10.31
N ASN A 200 0.83 -1.99 11.20
CA ASN A 200 1.05 -2.68 12.45
C ASN A 200 -0.07 -3.71 12.60
N PHE A 201 0.30 -4.98 12.52
CA PHE A 201 -0.62 -6.12 12.63
C PHE A 201 -0.46 -6.87 13.96
N ASP A 202 0.22 -6.27 14.94
CA ASP A 202 0.39 -6.86 16.26
C ASP A 202 -0.98 -7.21 16.87
N TYR A 203 -0.98 -8.21 17.76
CA TYR A 203 -2.17 -8.82 18.38
C TYR A 203 -3.04 -9.68 17.45
N ARG A 204 -3.01 -9.44 16.12
CA ARG A 204 -3.64 -10.33 15.14
C ARG A 204 -2.66 -11.35 14.56
N TYR A 205 -1.48 -10.85 14.18
CA TYR A 205 -0.43 -11.58 13.47
C TYR A 205 0.90 -11.42 14.23
N CYS A 206 1.09 -12.24 15.27
CA CYS A 206 2.04 -11.99 16.37
C CYS A 206 3.47 -12.53 16.15
N ALA A 207 4.03 -12.41 14.94
CA ALA A 207 5.39 -12.92 14.64
C ALA A 207 6.34 -11.86 14.06
N SER A 208 6.10 -10.57 14.32
CA SER A 208 7.02 -9.50 13.93
C SER A 208 8.37 -9.65 14.64
N ARG A 209 9.46 -9.44 13.89
CA ARG A 209 10.84 -9.43 14.41
C ARG A 209 11.40 -8.02 14.57
N SER A 210 10.67 -7.00 14.09
CA SER A 210 11.08 -5.59 14.12
C SER A 210 10.14 -4.84 15.03
N THR A 211 10.70 -4.14 16.02
CA THR A 211 9.86 -3.32 16.90
C THR A 211 9.25 -2.15 16.11
N PRO A 212 8.03 -1.69 16.45
CA PRO A 212 7.44 -0.52 15.81
C PRO A 212 8.35 0.73 15.86
N HIS A 213 9.16 0.88 16.90
CA HIS A 213 10.13 1.99 17.03
C HIS A 213 11.28 1.87 16.02
N ASP A 214 11.89 0.69 15.88
CA ASP A 214 12.95 0.47 14.88
C ASP A 214 12.42 0.69 13.45
N GLN A 215 11.18 0.25 13.17
CA GLN A 215 10.51 0.49 11.90
C GLN A 215 10.32 1.99 11.63
N MET A 216 9.89 2.76 12.64
CA MET A 216 9.75 4.22 12.52
C MET A 216 11.10 4.88 12.20
N LEU A 217 12.17 4.53 12.92
CA LEU A 217 13.50 5.10 12.68
C LEU A 217 14.04 4.76 11.28
N LEU A 218 13.84 3.53 10.82
CA LEU A 218 14.23 3.10 9.49
C LEU A 218 13.47 3.87 8.41
N MET A 219 12.15 3.98 8.51
CA MET A 219 11.34 4.70 7.51
C MET A 219 11.68 6.19 7.47
N ALA A 220 11.99 6.81 8.62
CA ALA A 220 12.51 8.17 8.69
C ALA A 220 13.86 8.30 7.95
N LEU A 221 14.78 7.35 8.15
CA LEU A 221 16.08 7.35 7.46
C LEU A 221 15.92 7.17 5.94
N ILE A 222 15.07 6.23 5.50
CA ILE A 222 14.77 6.01 4.08
C ILE A 222 14.16 7.28 3.46
N SER A 223 13.25 7.95 4.17
CA SER A 223 12.67 9.23 3.70
C SER A 223 13.76 10.26 3.43
N LYS A 224 14.66 10.46 4.40
CA LYS A 224 15.80 11.37 4.29
C LYS A 224 16.75 11.00 3.16
N MET A 225 17.16 9.73 3.07
CA MET A 225 18.08 9.25 2.02
C MET A 225 17.47 9.33 0.62
N SER A 226 16.15 9.20 0.50
CA SER A 226 15.43 9.38 -0.76
C SER A 226 15.28 10.86 -1.17
N GLY A 227 15.73 11.80 -0.33
CA GLY A 227 15.56 13.24 -0.56
C GLY A 227 14.11 13.71 -0.44
N GLY A 228 13.27 12.97 0.29
CA GLY A 228 11.84 13.21 0.38
C GLY A 228 11.04 12.68 -0.81
N TYR A 229 11.59 11.80 -1.66
CA TYR A 229 10.79 11.07 -2.65
C TYR A 229 9.75 10.20 -1.94
N MET A 230 10.16 9.47 -0.90
CA MET A 230 9.24 8.74 -0.03
C MET A 230 8.98 9.54 1.25
N LEU A 231 7.72 9.79 1.57
CA LEU A 231 7.31 10.41 2.85
C LEU A 231 6.48 9.41 3.68
N PRO A 232 6.82 9.16 4.95
CA PRO A 232 6.23 8.04 5.67
C PRO A 232 4.95 8.44 6.43
N LEU A 233 4.04 7.46 6.57
CA LEU A 233 2.87 7.51 7.46
C LEU A 233 3.06 6.46 8.56
N ILE A 234 2.94 6.88 9.83
CA ILE A 234 3.23 6.02 10.98
C ILE A 234 2.03 5.13 11.26
N ALA A 235 2.24 3.85 11.53
CA ALA A 235 1.17 2.93 11.87
C ALA A 235 0.64 3.22 13.29
N TYR A 236 -0.68 3.27 13.44
CA TYR A 236 -1.36 3.25 14.73
C TYR A 236 -2.19 1.98 14.86
N ASN A 237 -2.00 1.25 15.96
CA ASN A 237 -2.77 0.06 16.32
C ASN A 237 -3.42 0.27 17.68
N PRO A 238 -4.77 0.39 17.76
CA PRO A 238 -5.44 0.64 19.03
C PRO A 238 -5.35 -0.56 20.00
N MET A 239 -5.05 -1.77 19.49
CA MET A 239 -4.80 -2.94 20.35
C MET A 239 -3.49 -2.79 21.11
N THR A 240 -2.46 -2.18 20.52
CA THR A 240 -1.23 -1.82 21.23
C THR A 240 -1.52 -0.81 22.32
N ASP A 241 -2.32 0.21 22.07
CA ASP A 241 -2.70 1.19 23.10
C ASP A 241 -3.47 0.55 24.26
N LEU A 242 -4.34 -0.42 23.95
CA LEU A 242 -5.13 -1.15 24.94
C LEU A 242 -4.24 -2.04 25.85
N ASN A 243 -3.26 -2.73 25.26
CA ASN A 243 -2.43 -3.69 25.98
C ASN A 243 -1.15 -3.08 26.57
N GLU A 244 -0.66 -1.98 26.01
CA GLU A 244 0.60 -1.32 26.37
C GLU A 244 0.41 0.14 26.79
N SER A 245 -0.78 0.49 27.32
CA SER A 245 -1.05 1.76 27.99
C SER A 245 -0.74 3.01 27.15
N GLY A 246 -1.16 3.03 25.89
CA GLY A 246 -1.00 4.21 25.01
C GLY A 246 0.31 4.28 24.23
N ALA A 247 1.07 3.17 24.16
CA ALA A 247 2.36 3.13 23.47
C ALA A 247 2.30 3.44 21.97
N SER A 248 1.22 3.07 21.28
CA SER A 248 1.06 3.36 19.84
C SER A 248 0.81 4.84 19.59
N LEU A 249 -0.03 5.50 20.41
CA LEU A 249 -0.21 6.95 20.30
C LEU A 249 1.08 7.71 20.66
N ALA A 250 1.86 7.25 21.64
CA ALA A 250 3.15 7.85 21.98
C ALA A 250 4.14 7.77 20.80
N LEU A 251 4.20 6.62 20.12
CA LEU A 251 5.03 6.44 18.93
C LEU A 251 4.57 7.34 17.78
N VAL A 252 3.26 7.48 17.56
CA VAL A 252 2.69 8.41 16.58
C VAL A 252 3.14 9.85 16.84
N GLN A 253 3.07 10.27 18.11
CA GLN A 253 3.49 11.61 18.53
C GLN A 253 4.99 11.83 18.28
N GLU A 254 5.84 10.85 18.61
CA GLU A 254 7.28 10.93 18.33
C GLU A 254 7.55 11.02 16.83
N ALA A 255 6.96 10.12 16.04
CA ALA A 255 7.16 10.04 14.59
C ALA A 255 6.83 11.36 13.88
N VAL A 256 5.67 11.94 14.19
CA VAL A 256 5.19 13.17 13.55
C VAL A 256 5.96 14.40 14.03
N ASN A 257 6.26 14.49 15.33
CA ASN A 257 6.89 15.68 15.89
C ASN A 257 8.40 15.74 15.66
N HIS A 258 9.06 14.60 15.50
CA HIS A 258 10.53 14.52 15.51
C HIS A 258 11.15 13.80 14.31
N HIS A 259 10.38 13.01 13.56
CA HIS A 259 10.92 12.14 12.51
C HIS A 259 10.31 12.36 11.12
N GLY A 260 9.65 13.49 10.90
CA GLY A 260 9.20 13.92 9.57
C GLY A 260 8.02 13.14 8.98
N PHE A 261 7.29 12.39 9.80
CA PHE A 261 6.11 11.65 9.35
C PHE A 261 4.95 12.60 9.00
N ILE A 262 4.35 12.37 7.83
CA ILE A 262 3.31 13.26 7.28
C ILE A 262 1.89 12.77 7.55
N GLY A 263 1.69 11.71 8.32
CA GLY A 263 0.36 11.23 8.66
C GLY A 263 0.39 9.94 9.45
N VAL A 264 -0.79 9.46 9.78
CA VAL A 264 -1.00 8.20 10.50
C VAL A 264 -1.72 7.21 9.59
N LYS A 265 -1.33 5.94 9.61
CA LYS A 265 -2.08 4.84 8.97
C LYS A 265 -2.74 4.00 10.04
N ILE A 266 -4.02 3.74 9.89
CA ILE A 266 -4.75 2.70 10.64
C ILE A 266 -5.17 1.59 9.68
N TYR A 267 -5.32 0.37 10.21
CA TYR A 267 -5.72 -0.80 9.43
C TYR A 267 -6.93 -1.53 10.04
N PRO A 268 -8.15 -0.99 9.85
CA PRO A 268 -9.38 -1.59 10.35
C PRO A 268 -9.56 -3.09 10.09
N PRO A 269 -9.11 -3.66 8.94
CA PRO A 269 -9.23 -5.11 8.72
C PRO A 269 -8.47 -6.00 9.73
N MET A 270 -7.69 -5.43 10.66
CA MET A 270 -7.19 -6.18 11.83
C MET A 270 -8.26 -6.45 12.90
N GLY A 271 -9.49 -5.99 12.71
CA GLY A 271 -10.65 -6.32 13.55
C GLY A 271 -11.10 -5.17 14.45
N PHE A 272 -10.94 -3.93 13.99
CA PHE A 272 -11.51 -2.75 14.66
C PHE A 272 -12.08 -1.78 13.63
N LYS A 273 -13.13 -1.07 13.99
CA LYS A 273 -13.74 0.01 13.21
C LYS A 273 -13.08 1.34 13.56
N PRO A 274 -13.18 2.37 12.69
CA PRO A 274 -12.80 3.75 13.06
C PRO A 274 -13.53 4.24 14.32
N TYR A 275 -14.77 3.79 14.54
CA TYR A 275 -15.58 4.02 15.72
C TYR A 275 -16.69 2.97 15.84
N GLY A 276 -17.21 2.73 17.05
CA GLY A 276 -18.28 1.76 17.31
C GLY A 276 -17.76 0.36 17.66
N ASN A 277 -16.66 0.30 18.39
CA ASN A 277 -15.99 -0.92 18.85
C ASN A 277 -16.36 -1.31 20.28
N GLY A 278 -16.95 -0.39 21.03
CA GLY A 278 -17.13 -0.49 22.47
C GLY A 278 -16.30 0.54 23.22
N VAL A 279 -16.69 0.81 24.46
CA VAL A 279 -16.29 2.00 25.23
C VAL A 279 -14.78 2.24 25.25
N GLU A 280 -13.99 1.20 25.55
CA GLU A 280 -12.56 1.39 25.78
C GLU A 280 -11.77 1.61 24.47
N LEU A 281 -12.04 0.82 23.43
CA LEU A 281 -11.36 0.98 22.15
C LEU A 281 -11.77 2.29 21.45
N ASP A 282 -13.05 2.67 21.56
CA ASP A 282 -13.55 3.94 21.05
C ASP A 282 -12.92 5.13 21.77
N ARG A 283 -12.68 5.02 23.09
CA ARG A 283 -11.95 6.04 23.88
C ARG A 283 -10.52 6.23 23.37
N LEU A 284 -9.81 5.15 23.08
CA LEU A 284 -8.42 5.19 22.57
C LEU A 284 -8.36 5.77 21.15
N LEU A 285 -9.20 5.27 20.25
CA LEU A 285 -9.30 5.78 18.88
C LEU A 285 -9.68 7.26 18.85
N LEU A 286 -10.68 7.69 19.63
CA LEU A 286 -11.03 9.12 19.72
C LEU A 286 -9.88 9.97 20.25
N LYS A 287 -9.09 9.46 21.20
CA LYS A 287 -7.91 10.18 21.69
C LYS A 287 -6.90 10.41 20.56
N MET A 288 -6.62 9.39 19.76
CA MET A 288 -5.73 9.50 18.59
C MET A 288 -6.31 10.46 17.54
N PHE A 289 -7.58 10.33 17.16
CA PHE A 289 -8.22 11.18 16.16
C PHE A 289 -8.28 12.66 16.59
N LYS A 290 -8.58 12.94 17.87
CA LYS A 290 -8.55 14.30 18.41
C LYS A 290 -7.16 14.91 18.34
N TRP A 291 -6.16 14.16 18.77
CA TRP A 291 -4.76 14.62 18.67
C TRP A 291 -4.37 14.90 17.21
N CYS A 292 -4.70 14.01 16.28
CA CYS A 292 -4.44 14.23 14.85
C CYS A 292 -5.14 15.49 14.33
N ALA A 293 -6.40 15.71 14.68
CA ALA A 293 -7.15 16.89 14.26
C ALA A 293 -6.56 18.20 14.84
N GLU A 294 -6.15 18.19 16.12
CA GLU A 294 -5.46 19.33 16.77
C GLU A 294 -4.13 19.66 16.08
N GLN A 295 -3.36 18.63 15.72
CA GLN A 295 -2.06 18.76 15.05
C GLN A 295 -2.18 18.91 13.52
N ARG A 296 -3.40 18.88 12.97
CA ARG A 296 -3.68 18.87 11.52
C ARG A 296 -2.94 17.76 10.76
N VAL A 297 -2.81 16.60 11.41
CA VAL A 297 -2.21 15.38 10.88
C VAL A 297 -3.31 14.55 10.21
N PRO A 298 -3.16 14.17 8.92
CA PRO A 298 -4.13 13.31 8.26
C PRO A 298 -4.05 11.87 8.79
N VAL A 299 -5.20 11.20 8.83
CA VAL A 299 -5.29 9.76 9.09
C VAL A 299 -5.69 9.03 7.82
N MET A 300 -4.82 8.16 7.34
CA MET A 300 -5.11 7.22 6.27
C MET A 300 -5.67 5.92 6.85
N ALA A 301 -6.65 5.33 6.20
CA ALA A 301 -7.16 4.01 6.55
C ALA A 301 -7.39 3.16 5.31
N HIS A 302 -7.25 1.85 5.44
CA HIS A 302 -7.84 0.94 4.46
C HIS A 302 -9.37 1.11 4.49
N ALA A 303 -10.01 1.29 3.33
CA ALA A 303 -11.44 1.61 3.21
C ALA A 303 -12.12 0.95 1.99
N ASN A 304 -11.84 -0.33 1.73
CA ASN A 304 -12.70 -1.20 0.92
C ASN A 304 -12.98 -2.51 1.67
N ARG A 305 -13.84 -3.34 1.10
CA ARG A 305 -14.28 -4.62 1.67
C ARG A 305 -13.29 -5.74 1.29
N SER A 306 -12.08 -5.69 1.83
CA SER A 306 -11.05 -6.68 1.52
C SER A 306 -9.99 -6.80 2.61
N MET A 307 -9.08 -7.77 2.44
CA MET A 307 -7.86 -7.95 3.23
C MET A 307 -8.09 -8.10 4.74
N GLY A 308 -9.33 -8.38 5.15
CA GLY A 308 -9.66 -8.89 6.47
C GLY A 308 -9.18 -10.31 6.63
N TYR A 309 -9.05 -10.74 7.90
CA TYR A 309 -8.84 -12.16 8.21
C TYR A 309 -10.08 -13.00 7.86
N ASP A 310 -11.26 -12.37 7.88
CA ASP A 310 -12.56 -12.96 7.60
C ASP A 310 -13.55 -11.91 7.04
N ASN A 311 -14.75 -12.36 6.70
CA ASN A 311 -15.82 -11.51 6.17
C ASN A 311 -16.27 -10.39 7.12
N GLU A 312 -16.14 -10.55 8.44
CA GLU A 312 -16.50 -9.49 9.39
C GLU A 312 -15.44 -8.39 9.37
N ALA A 313 -14.16 -8.79 9.40
CA ALA A 313 -13.02 -7.91 9.32
C ALA A 313 -12.98 -7.11 8.01
N ASP A 314 -13.42 -7.69 6.88
CA ASP A 314 -13.56 -6.96 5.61
C ASP A 314 -14.53 -5.76 5.75
N ASN A 315 -15.55 -5.86 6.62
CA ASN A 315 -16.53 -4.79 6.84
C ASN A 315 -16.10 -3.75 7.88
N ALA A 316 -14.95 -3.93 8.54
CA ALA A 316 -14.50 -3.09 9.64
C ALA A 316 -14.24 -1.63 9.20
N SER A 317 -13.95 -1.41 7.93
CA SER A 317 -13.67 -0.09 7.34
C SER A 317 -14.88 0.59 6.68
N SER A 318 -16.08 0.01 6.84
CA SER A 318 -17.31 0.46 6.17
C SER A 318 -17.67 1.95 6.42
N PRO A 319 -18.38 2.60 5.48
CA PRO A 319 -18.83 4.00 5.62
C PRO A 319 -19.56 4.31 6.93
N THR A 320 -20.31 3.37 7.49
CA THR A 320 -21.05 3.55 8.76
C THR A 320 -20.13 3.87 9.94
N GLY A 321 -18.97 3.22 10.05
CA GLY A 321 -18.00 3.50 11.12
C GLY A 321 -17.45 4.92 11.02
N TRP A 322 -17.18 5.38 9.80
CA TRP A 322 -16.71 6.74 9.51
C TRP A 322 -17.76 7.81 9.77
N GLN A 323 -19.01 7.57 9.38
CA GLN A 323 -20.12 8.47 9.70
C GLN A 323 -20.28 8.63 11.21
N THR A 324 -20.23 7.52 11.95
CA THR A 324 -20.37 7.54 13.42
C THR A 324 -19.19 8.26 14.08
N LEU A 325 -17.96 8.09 13.57
CA LEU A 325 -16.80 8.85 14.02
C LEU A 325 -16.98 10.35 13.75
N ALA A 326 -17.42 10.74 12.56
CA ALA A 326 -17.67 12.14 12.21
C ALA A 326 -18.73 12.75 13.15
N ASP A 327 -19.73 11.98 13.57
CA ASP A 327 -20.74 12.42 14.54
C ASP A 327 -20.22 12.54 15.97
N ALA A 328 -19.25 11.70 16.37
CA ALA A 328 -18.61 11.76 17.68
C ALA A 328 -17.55 12.89 17.80
N MET A 329 -17.02 13.37 16.68
CA MET A 329 -16.05 14.47 16.65
C MET A 329 -16.71 15.84 16.80
N ALA A 330 -16.03 16.76 17.49
CA ALA A 330 -16.51 18.13 17.63
C ALA A 330 -16.41 18.87 16.28
N PRO A 331 -17.43 19.65 15.85
CA PRO A 331 -17.39 20.40 14.59
C PRO A 331 -16.21 21.38 14.47
N SER A 332 -15.70 21.89 15.60
CA SER A 332 -14.54 22.79 15.66
C SER A 332 -13.20 22.09 15.48
N LEU A 333 -13.18 20.76 15.41
CA LEU A 333 -11.98 19.94 15.34
C LEU A 333 -12.02 19.01 14.11
N PRO A 334 -11.99 19.58 12.89
CA PRO A 334 -12.20 18.80 11.69
C PRO A 334 -11.01 17.87 11.43
N MET A 335 -11.30 16.58 11.30
CA MET A 335 -10.32 15.56 10.97
C MET A 335 -10.03 15.54 9.47
N ARG A 336 -8.76 15.35 9.08
CA ARG A 336 -8.39 15.03 7.71
C ARG A 336 -8.23 13.53 7.56
N VAL A 337 -8.91 12.94 6.59
CA VAL A 337 -8.88 11.50 6.34
C VAL A 337 -8.50 11.22 4.91
N ASN A 338 -7.69 10.19 4.69
CA ASN A 338 -7.58 9.51 3.41
C ASN A 338 -8.16 8.09 3.52
N LEU A 339 -9.31 7.86 2.89
CA LEU A 339 -9.96 6.57 2.74
C LEU A 339 -9.31 5.82 1.58
N GLY A 340 -8.32 4.99 1.91
CA GLY A 340 -7.62 4.16 0.94
C GLY A 340 -8.58 3.24 0.21
N HIS A 341 -8.40 3.10 -1.10
CA HIS A 341 -9.29 2.37 -2.01
C HIS A 341 -10.70 2.98 -2.17
N LEU A 342 -11.12 3.95 -1.36
CA LEU A 342 -12.39 4.68 -1.51
C LEU A 342 -13.62 3.78 -1.82
N GLY A 343 -13.68 2.60 -1.20
CA GLY A 343 -14.79 1.66 -1.36
C GLY A 343 -14.82 0.83 -2.65
N GLY A 344 -13.78 0.86 -3.49
CA GLY A 344 -13.63 -0.02 -4.67
C GLY A 344 -12.21 -0.58 -4.76
N ASP A 345 -11.90 -1.74 -5.34
CA ASP A 345 -12.55 -2.60 -6.31
C ASP A 345 -12.97 -3.97 -5.71
N GLY A 346 -14.17 -4.01 -5.12
CA GLY A 346 -14.76 -5.28 -4.66
C GLY A 346 -14.81 -6.34 -5.77
N SER A 347 -14.93 -7.61 -5.36
CA SER A 347 -15.15 -8.73 -6.29
C SER A 347 -16.29 -8.43 -7.28
N GLU A 348 -16.19 -8.90 -8.54
CA GLU A 348 -17.29 -8.83 -9.51
C GLU A 348 -18.63 -9.20 -8.83
N GLY A 349 -19.60 -8.28 -8.87
CA GLY A 349 -20.91 -8.48 -8.26
C GLY A 349 -21.02 -8.09 -6.78
N ASP A 350 -20.05 -7.40 -6.17
CA ASP A 350 -20.23 -6.77 -4.86
C ASP A 350 -21.32 -5.68 -4.97
N PRO A 351 -22.52 -5.90 -4.36
CA PRO A 351 -23.64 -4.98 -4.48
C PRO A 351 -23.44 -3.72 -3.64
N THR A 352 -22.38 -3.64 -2.82
CA THR A 352 -22.12 -2.49 -1.98
C THR A 352 -21.57 -1.32 -2.79
N SER A 353 -22.13 -0.13 -2.55
CA SER A 353 -21.73 1.12 -3.21
C SER A 353 -20.95 2.00 -2.24
N TRP A 354 -19.91 1.44 -1.59
CA TRP A 354 -19.15 2.18 -0.58
C TRP A 354 -18.55 3.47 -1.13
N THR A 355 -18.11 3.49 -2.39
CA THR A 355 -17.66 4.73 -3.07
C THR A 355 -18.73 5.82 -3.06
N ARG A 356 -19.98 5.47 -3.38
CA ARG A 356 -21.13 6.40 -3.34
C ARG A 356 -21.44 6.84 -1.91
N ASP A 357 -21.40 5.92 -0.95
CA ASP A 357 -21.68 6.24 0.45
C ASP A 357 -20.59 7.12 1.07
N PHE A 358 -19.33 6.94 0.67
CA PHE A 358 -18.26 7.86 1.01
C PHE A 358 -18.43 9.23 0.34
N ALA A 359 -18.89 9.29 -0.91
CA ALA A 359 -19.26 10.57 -1.53
C ALA A 359 -20.39 11.28 -0.76
N GLN A 360 -21.37 10.52 -0.25
CA GLN A 360 -22.43 11.04 0.62
C GLN A 360 -21.91 11.54 1.98
N LEU A 361 -20.86 10.92 2.54
CA LEU A 361 -20.17 11.42 3.72
C LEU A 361 -19.41 12.72 3.41
N MET A 362 -18.67 12.74 2.31
CA MET A 362 -17.86 13.89 1.87
C MET A 362 -18.70 15.14 1.60
N SER A 363 -19.93 14.98 1.10
CA SER A 363 -20.85 16.10 0.84
C SER A 363 -21.43 16.75 2.10
N GLN A 364 -21.29 16.11 3.27
CA GLN A 364 -21.78 16.65 4.54
C GLN A 364 -20.75 17.63 5.13
N PRO A 365 -21.19 18.67 5.89
CA PRO A 365 -20.27 19.61 6.54
C PRO A 365 -19.16 18.95 7.37
N LYS A 366 -19.49 17.85 8.07
CA LYS A 366 -18.56 17.09 8.91
C LYS A 366 -17.56 16.22 8.11
N GLY A 367 -17.85 15.93 6.83
CA GLY A 367 -17.02 15.12 5.94
C GLY A 367 -16.20 15.93 4.93
N THR A 368 -16.25 17.27 4.97
CA THR A 368 -15.56 18.16 4.03
C THR A 368 -14.03 18.00 4.00
N ASN A 369 -13.42 17.38 5.01
CA ASN A 369 -11.99 17.07 5.06
C ASN A 369 -11.70 15.56 4.88
N THR A 370 -12.66 14.80 4.38
CA THR A 370 -12.50 13.40 4.01
C THR A 370 -12.12 13.30 2.54
N TYR A 371 -11.06 12.57 2.24
CA TYR A 371 -10.57 12.26 0.91
C TYR A 371 -10.54 10.74 0.75
N GLY A 372 -10.28 10.25 -0.47
CA GLY A 372 -9.92 8.86 -0.70
C GLY A 372 -9.00 8.68 -1.88
N ASP A 373 -8.31 7.56 -1.92
CA ASP A 373 -7.43 7.21 -3.04
C ASP A 373 -7.93 6.01 -3.84
N LEU A 374 -7.47 5.92 -5.07
CA LEU A 374 -7.79 4.84 -6.01
C LEU A 374 -6.79 3.67 -5.93
N GLY A 375 -6.10 3.51 -4.79
CA GLY A 375 -5.12 2.45 -4.58
C GLY A 375 -5.70 1.07 -4.82
N TYR A 376 -4.96 0.21 -5.52
CA TYR A 376 -5.37 -1.15 -5.86
C TYR A 376 -6.65 -1.31 -6.70
N TRP A 377 -7.15 -0.29 -7.43
CA TRP A 377 -8.32 -0.48 -8.31
C TRP A 377 -7.97 -1.26 -9.60
N THR A 378 -7.81 -2.57 -9.50
CA THR A 378 -7.49 -3.51 -10.58
C THR A 378 -8.58 -3.56 -11.66
N GLY A 379 -9.85 -3.42 -11.28
CA GLY A 379 -10.94 -3.27 -12.25
C GLY A 379 -10.83 -1.97 -13.07
N LEU A 380 -10.47 -0.86 -12.41
CA LEU A 380 -10.44 0.46 -13.07
C LEU A 380 -9.31 0.58 -14.08
N ARG A 381 -8.10 0.12 -13.75
CA ARG A 381 -6.97 0.11 -14.69
C ARG A 381 -7.29 -0.65 -16.00
N ALA A 382 -8.18 -1.65 -15.93
CA ALA A 382 -8.58 -2.48 -17.06
C ALA A 382 -9.64 -1.82 -17.97
N CYS A 383 -10.26 -0.72 -17.55
CA CYS A 383 -11.28 -0.01 -18.33
C CYS A 383 -10.69 0.57 -19.62
N ILE A 384 -11.21 0.19 -20.79
CA ILE A 384 -10.77 0.69 -22.10
C ILE A 384 -11.73 1.67 -22.79
N ASP A 385 -12.91 1.84 -22.21
CA ASP A 385 -13.93 2.80 -22.63
C ASP A 385 -14.75 3.27 -21.41
N ALA A 386 -15.74 4.12 -21.67
CA ALA A 386 -16.57 4.74 -20.63
C ALA A 386 -17.64 3.83 -20.02
N THR A 387 -17.77 2.56 -20.44
CA THR A 387 -18.88 1.65 -20.06
C THR A 387 -18.48 0.59 -19.04
N CYS A 388 -17.30 0.67 -18.44
CA CYS A 388 -16.86 -0.27 -17.41
C CYS A 388 -17.47 0.02 -16.02
N GLU A 389 -17.72 -1.02 -15.24
CA GLU A 389 -18.34 -0.93 -13.90
C GLU A 389 -17.59 0.00 -12.92
N PRO A 390 -16.25 -0.02 -12.81
CA PRO A 390 -15.55 0.89 -11.89
C PRO A 390 -15.73 2.37 -12.23
N LEU A 391 -15.89 2.72 -13.53
CA LEU A 391 -16.21 4.09 -13.93
C LEU A 391 -17.65 4.46 -13.59
N GLU A 392 -18.60 3.52 -13.67
CA GLU A 392 -19.97 3.75 -13.19
C GLU A 392 -20.00 4.07 -11.69
N ARG A 393 -19.18 3.39 -10.86
CA ARG A 393 -19.05 3.72 -9.43
C ARG A 393 -18.57 5.16 -9.21
N ILE A 394 -17.63 5.65 -10.03
CA ILE A 394 -17.18 7.06 -10.00
C ILE A 394 -18.30 8.00 -10.45
N LYS A 395 -19.06 7.66 -11.49
CA LYS A 395 -20.20 8.46 -11.97
C LYS A 395 -21.30 8.56 -10.91
N ASP A 396 -21.61 7.46 -10.22
CA ASP A 396 -22.58 7.43 -9.13
C ASP A 396 -22.15 8.33 -7.96
N ALA A 397 -20.87 8.32 -7.61
CA ALA A 397 -20.32 9.22 -6.61
C ALA A 397 -20.42 10.70 -7.03
N LEU A 398 -20.12 11.02 -8.29
CA LEU A 398 -20.28 12.38 -8.84
C LEU A 398 -21.75 12.84 -8.87
N ASN A 399 -22.69 11.93 -9.12
CA ASN A 399 -24.12 12.23 -9.09
C ASN A 399 -24.61 12.57 -7.67
N VAL A 400 -24.03 11.93 -6.64
CA VAL A 400 -24.32 12.23 -5.23
C VAL A 400 -23.63 13.52 -4.78
N PHE A 401 -22.39 13.74 -5.22
CA PHE A 401 -21.59 14.88 -4.84
C PHE A 401 -20.81 15.42 -6.04
N PRO A 402 -21.29 16.50 -6.69
CA PRO A 402 -20.63 17.04 -7.89
C PRO A 402 -19.16 17.43 -7.72
N ASP A 403 -18.76 17.85 -6.51
CA ASP A 403 -17.37 18.21 -6.18
C ASP A 403 -16.51 17.01 -5.74
N PHE A 404 -17.02 15.76 -5.85
CA PHE A 404 -16.33 14.53 -5.45
C PHE A 404 -14.89 14.45 -5.98
N GLY A 405 -14.64 14.90 -7.22
CA GLY A 405 -13.30 14.90 -7.81
C GLY A 405 -12.25 15.74 -7.06
N ARG A 406 -12.65 16.69 -6.21
CA ARG A 406 -11.74 17.44 -5.31
C ARG A 406 -11.27 16.62 -4.10
N HIS A 407 -11.85 15.45 -3.89
CA HIS A 407 -11.59 14.56 -2.76
C HIS A 407 -10.93 13.24 -3.16
N VAL A 408 -10.76 12.99 -4.46
CA VAL A 408 -10.16 11.76 -5.00
C VAL A 408 -8.67 11.98 -5.26
N MET A 409 -7.83 11.03 -4.86
CA MET A 409 -6.37 11.05 -5.04
C MET A 409 -5.88 9.81 -5.78
N TYR A 410 -4.74 9.94 -6.45
CA TYR A 410 -4.00 8.79 -6.95
C TYR A 410 -3.29 8.09 -5.79
N GLY A 411 -3.57 6.80 -5.65
CA GLY A 411 -2.81 5.86 -4.83
C GLY A 411 -2.59 4.59 -5.64
N SER A 412 -1.52 3.85 -5.36
CA SER A 412 -1.26 2.59 -6.07
C SER A 412 -1.56 1.34 -5.26
N ASP A 413 -1.37 1.42 -3.95
CA ASP A 413 -1.13 0.28 -3.08
C ASP A 413 -0.06 -0.67 -3.67
N TRP A 414 1.08 -0.10 -4.07
CA TRP A 414 2.10 -0.77 -4.90
C TRP A 414 2.52 -2.16 -4.41
N PHE A 415 2.68 -2.31 -3.10
CA PHE A 415 3.09 -3.59 -2.51
C PHE A 415 2.07 -4.68 -2.78
N MET A 416 0.78 -4.35 -2.75
CA MET A 416 -0.29 -5.27 -3.15
C MET A 416 -0.31 -5.43 -4.68
N MET A 417 -0.12 -4.34 -5.42
CA MET A 417 -0.10 -4.30 -6.89
C MET A 417 0.92 -5.25 -7.51
N ILE A 418 2.05 -5.56 -6.85
CA ILE A 418 3.08 -6.43 -7.44
C ILE A 418 2.63 -7.89 -7.69
N LYS A 419 1.54 -8.32 -7.04
CA LYS A 419 0.88 -9.61 -7.31
C LYS A 419 0.17 -9.62 -8.66
N GLU A 420 -0.24 -8.46 -9.13
CA GLU A 420 -1.01 -8.33 -10.35
C GLU A 420 -0.13 -8.54 -11.57
N ASP A 421 -0.73 -9.10 -12.62
CA ASP A 421 -0.11 -9.04 -13.93
C ASP A 421 -0.07 -7.57 -14.43
N GLY A 422 1.01 -7.19 -15.09
CA GLY A 422 1.18 -5.84 -15.65
C GLY A 422 1.28 -4.73 -14.63
N TRP A 423 1.57 -5.04 -13.37
CA TRP A 423 1.68 -4.05 -12.30
C TRP A 423 2.54 -2.84 -12.67
N GLN A 424 3.57 -3.01 -13.51
CA GLN A 424 4.45 -1.93 -13.96
C GLN A 424 3.69 -0.80 -14.67
N ASP A 425 2.62 -1.13 -15.42
CA ASP A 425 1.88 -0.18 -16.25
C ASP A 425 0.75 0.54 -15.47
N TYR A 426 0.51 0.14 -14.21
CA TYR A 426 -0.62 0.59 -13.39
C TYR A 426 -0.86 2.12 -13.39
N PRO A 427 0.15 2.98 -13.15
CA PRO A 427 -0.09 4.42 -13.10
C PRO A 427 -0.66 4.96 -14.42
N THR A 428 -0.09 4.52 -15.54
CA THR A 428 -0.47 5.00 -16.88
C THR A 428 -1.83 4.43 -17.32
N GLU A 429 -2.14 3.20 -16.93
CA GLU A 429 -3.44 2.59 -17.19
C GLU A 429 -4.55 3.24 -16.39
N LEU A 430 -4.29 3.62 -15.13
CA LEU A 430 -5.25 4.36 -14.33
C LEU A 430 -5.48 5.77 -14.90
N ALA A 431 -4.42 6.47 -15.30
CA ALA A 431 -4.54 7.79 -15.94
C ALA A 431 -5.36 7.75 -17.24
N ARG A 432 -5.23 6.65 -18.00
CA ARG A 432 -6.00 6.35 -19.21
C ARG A 432 -7.46 6.05 -18.89
N ALA A 433 -7.73 5.19 -17.91
CA ALA A 433 -9.09 4.88 -17.48
C ALA A 433 -9.83 6.15 -17.01
N LEU A 434 -9.14 7.00 -16.25
CA LEU A 434 -9.69 8.26 -15.75
C LEU A 434 -9.98 9.29 -16.85
N ALA A 435 -9.39 9.17 -18.05
CA ALA A 435 -9.74 10.02 -19.19
C ALA A 435 -11.18 9.80 -19.67
N PHE A 436 -11.80 8.67 -19.33
CA PHE A 436 -13.22 8.39 -19.57
C PHE A 436 -14.14 8.83 -18.43
N SER A 437 -13.58 9.42 -17.37
CA SER A 437 -14.30 10.04 -16.26
C SER A 437 -14.36 11.56 -16.41
N ASN A 438 -15.20 12.22 -15.62
CA ASN A 438 -15.23 13.68 -15.51
C ASN A 438 -14.30 14.23 -14.43
N LEU A 439 -13.34 13.43 -13.93
CA LEU A 439 -12.41 13.85 -12.89
C LEU A 439 -11.26 14.69 -13.47
N ASP A 440 -10.88 15.76 -12.77
CA ASP A 440 -9.66 16.51 -13.09
C ASP A 440 -8.43 15.67 -12.72
N ARG A 441 -7.70 15.21 -13.73
CA ARG A 441 -6.50 14.40 -13.54
C ARG A 441 -5.38 15.13 -12.79
N GLN A 442 -5.22 16.44 -12.97
CA GLN A 442 -4.22 17.20 -12.19
C GLN A 442 -4.60 17.24 -10.71
N ALA A 443 -5.89 17.33 -10.42
CA ALA A 443 -6.40 17.27 -9.06
C ALA A 443 -6.13 15.90 -8.42
N VAL A 444 -6.55 14.83 -9.11
CA VAL A 444 -6.40 13.44 -8.64
C VAL A 444 -4.94 13.08 -8.41
N PHE A 445 -4.06 13.33 -9.38
CA PHE A 445 -2.66 12.90 -9.27
C PHE A 445 -1.78 13.85 -8.45
N ARG A 446 -2.27 15.02 -8.02
CA ARG A 446 -1.38 15.99 -7.36
C ARG A 446 -2.04 16.91 -6.35
N THR A 447 -2.91 17.82 -6.77
CA THR A 447 -3.28 18.95 -5.88
C THR A 447 -4.08 18.49 -4.67
N ASN A 448 -4.94 17.48 -4.83
CA ASN A 448 -5.72 16.94 -3.72
C ASN A 448 -4.81 16.29 -2.65
N ALA A 449 -3.71 15.66 -3.06
CA ALA A 449 -2.71 15.09 -2.14
C ALA A 449 -2.01 16.17 -1.30
N ILE A 450 -1.65 17.29 -1.93
CA ILE A 450 -1.02 18.43 -1.24
C ILE A 450 -1.98 19.01 -0.17
N GLU A 451 -3.26 19.13 -0.50
CA GLU A 451 -4.30 19.64 0.41
C GLU A 451 -4.60 18.66 1.55
N CYS A 452 -4.87 17.39 1.23
CA CYS A 452 -5.20 16.35 2.20
C CYS A 452 -4.09 16.18 3.25
N PHE A 453 -2.83 16.10 2.80
CA PHE A 453 -1.70 15.86 3.70
C PHE A 453 -1.11 17.13 4.35
N GLY A 454 -1.72 18.28 4.06
CA GLY A 454 -1.31 19.56 4.62
C GLY A 454 0.10 19.98 4.22
N LEU A 455 0.53 19.61 3.01
CA LEU A 455 1.87 19.96 2.50
C LEU A 455 1.96 21.42 2.02
N ASN A 456 0.83 22.12 2.01
CA ASN A 456 0.74 23.57 1.86
C ASN A 456 0.69 24.33 3.19
N ASP A 457 0.63 23.62 4.34
CA ASP A 457 0.66 24.25 5.67
C ASP A 457 2.11 24.54 6.08
N LYS A 458 2.37 25.77 6.52
CA LYS A 458 3.72 26.24 6.83
C LYS A 458 4.36 25.47 7.99
N THR A 459 3.61 25.14 9.04
CA THR A 459 4.13 24.44 10.20
C THR A 459 4.52 23.01 9.82
N ARG A 460 3.64 22.32 9.11
CA ARG A 460 3.86 20.96 8.62
C ARG A 460 5.04 20.88 7.65
N LEU A 461 5.12 21.84 6.73
CA LEU A 461 6.22 21.94 5.78
C LEU A 461 7.55 22.22 6.50
N ASN A 462 7.56 23.06 7.53
CA ASN A 462 8.79 23.33 8.30
C ASN A 462 9.31 22.07 9.00
N ASN A 463 8.43 21.29 9.65
CA ASN A 463 8.83 20.02 10.30
C ASN A 463 9.42 19.04 9.28
N LEU A 464 8.82 18.96 8.09
CA LEU A 464 9.33 18.12 7.01
C LEU A 464 10.70 18.62 6.51
N ILE A 465 10.87 19.91 6.32
CA ILE A 465 12.16 20.52 5.91
C ILE A 465 13.23 20.30 6.98
N GLU A 466 12.89 20.42 8.27
CA GLU A 466 13.82 20.15 9.36
C GLU A 466 14.32 18.70 9.33
N HIS A 467 13.40 17.74 9.14
CA HIS A 467 13.75 16.33 9.00
C HIS A 467 14.66 16.05 7.78
N LEU A 468 14.27 16.57 6.61
CA LEU A 468 14.97 16.33 5.34
C LEU A 468 16.24 17.17 5.16
N GLY A 469 16.37 18.28 5.89
CA GLY A 469 17.39 19.32 5.73
C GLY A 469 17.19 20.24 4.53
N LYS A 470 16.18 19.99 3.68
CA LYS A 470 15.82 20.80 2.49
C LYS A 470 14.38 20.50 2.06
N PRO A 471 13.71 21.41 1.34
CA PRO A 471 12.40 21.12 0.75
C PRO A 471 12.50 20.01 -0.32
N PRO A 472 11.50 19.11 -0.42
CA PRO A 472 11.41 18.15 -1.52
C PRO A 472 11.30 18.89 -2.86
N SER A 473 12.09 18.48 -3.86
CA SER A 473 12.15 19.17 -5.16
C SER A 473 10.86 19.11 -5.97
N TRP A 474 10.01 18.12 -5.69
CA TRP A 474 8.71 17.95 -6.36
C TRP A 474 7.61 18.84 -5.76
N LEU A 475 7.82 19.35 -4.54
CA LEU A 475 6.83 20.15 -3.82
C LEU A 475 6.88 21.63 -4.24
N THR A 476 8.04 22.13 -4.68
CA THR A 476 8.29 23.54 -5.05
C THR A 476 8.02 23.88 -6.50
#